data_AF-A0A0Q9NK11-F1
#
_entry.id   AF-A0A0Q9NK11-F1
#
_cell.length_a   1.000
_cell.length_b   1.000
_cell.length_c   1.000
_cell.angle_alpha   90.00
_cell.angle_beta   90.00
_cell.angle_gamma   90.00
#
_symmetry.space_group_name_H-M   'P 1'
#
loop_
_entity.id
_entity.type
_entity.pdbx_description
1 polymer ?
#
loop_
_entity_poly.entity_id
_entity_poly.type
_entity_poly.pdbx_seq_one_letter_code
_entity_poly.pdbx_strand_id
1 'polypeptide(L)'
;MNTTQKLIKGLRMPWALTSKSRRAKRSQTRGARVSQHNAAAVATEDALEARRRSGTTTKKTEGRKDNLRQRAEAQAAASIPWRHEHKNVRASRLGFYDPAAPGVLSSTRQMEFSHMAIASPPTSHRGLAFGIDAGSGWMIVHDPFTSYGNELESPNVCFIGDLGQGKSSGIKTWAVLRQLILGRRVVVIDKKYQLDQNGGEYTSLAERLGITPVKFMVGGGGARINILDPRIAARLHEDNHDDTALSTPAGQSMLVRAVVEEALGRPLLPKEGKAVRMAHKQALRAAAAANEVADVRHVLKALYSPDKGTAEAANLTAEELRQWGQDPAFELERMIEDDLAGLIDGPTSEEITLNAGLTVFDVSLLPEDGPALAIVMTIINTWLANTLYRQTEPVPTVLVIEEAWHTVQGSVAKVTRRNTKLSRALSLSCMFAFHHISDIPEDSPAIAMLKECGTVLLYKQQKSDDAWACERMFNLPAGSAADISSLTKGTCMMRIGSKDPFIAIHVRSALEIELTDTDKAMKSTATLNNVEAGAQGEAA
;
A
#
# COMPACT_ATOMS: atom_id res chain seq x y z
N MET A 1 -1.97 23.21 -22.98
CA MET A 1 -2.30 23.71 -21.62
C MET A 1 -3.76 23.51 -21.18
N ASN A 2 -4.77 23.46 -22.07
CA ASN A 2 -6.19 23.35 -21.66
C ASN A 2 -6.75 21.92 -21.43
N THR A 3 -6.02 20.86 -21.78
CA THR A 3 -6.53 19.47 -21.69
C THR A 3 -6.22 18.83 -20.33
N THR A 4 -5.10 19.19 -19.70
CA THR A 4 -4.65 18.64 -18.41
C THR A 4 -5.50 19.12 -17.23
N GLN A 5 -6.00 20.37 -17.26
CA GLN A 5 -6.90 20.90 -16.22
C GLN A 5 -8.28 20.23 -16.19
N LYS A 6 -8.76 19.67 -17.31
CA LYS A 6 -10.04 18.95 -17.35
C LYS A 6 -9.97 17.56 -16.69
N LEU A 7 -8.83 16.87 -16.79
CA LEU A 7 -8.60 15.58 -16.14
C LEU A 7 -8.42 15.73 -14.62
N ILE A 8 -7.73 16.78 -14.17
CA ILE A 8 -7.57 17.10 -12.73
C ILE A 8 -8.91 17.49 -12.09
N LYS A 9 -9.83 18.12 -12.84
CA LYS A 9 -11.21 18.38 -12.38
C LYS A 9 -12.05 17.11 -12.19
N GLY A 10 -11.75 16.00 -12.88
CA GLY A 10 -12.44 14.72 -12.69
C GLY A 10 -12.16 14.06 -11.33
N LEU A 11 -11.04 14.42 -10.69
CA LEU A 11 -10.66 13.99 -9.34
C LEU A 11 -11.20 14.91 -8.23
N ARG A 12 -11.72 16.09 -8.59
CA ARG A 12 -12.32 17.07 -7.67
C ARG A 12 -13.85 17.08 -7.81
N MET A 13 -14.56 16.13 -7.21
CA MET A 13 -15.99 16.32 -6.86
C MET A 13 -16.37 15.58 -5.56
N PRO A 14 -17.33 16.12 -4.79
CA PRO A 14 -17.43 15.90 -3.35
C PRO A 14 -18.21 14.62 -3.03
N TRP A 15 -17.66 13.81 -2.13
CA TRP A 15 -18.31 12.67 -1.51
C TRP A 15 -19.37 13.17 -0.52
N ALA A 16 -20.48 13.70 -1.02
CA ALA A 16 -21.66 13.89 -0.19
C ALA A 16 -22.27 12.51 0.11
N LEU A 17 -22.25 12.12 1.39
CA LEU A 17 -22.98 10.98 1.95
C LEU A 17 -24.48 11.07 1.58
N THR A 18 -24.90 10.41 0.51
CA THR A 18 -26.33 10.20 0.25
C THR A 18 -26.82 9.06 1.12
N SER A 19 -27.45 9.42 2.23
CA SER A 19 -28.22 8.54 3.09
C SER A 19 -29.45 8.01 2.34
N LYS A 20 -29.37 6.77 1.83
CA LYS A 20 -30.53 5.88 1.58
C LYS A 20 -30.03 4.47 1.28
N SER A 21 -30.12 3.61 2.29
CA SER A 21 -29.60 2.24 2.26
C SER A 21 -30.37 1.34 1.28
N ARG A 22 -29.62 0.49 0.56
CA ARG A 22 -30.13 -0.58 -0.34
C ARG A 22 -30.98 -1.66 0.37
N ARG A 23 -31.29 -1.49 1.67
CA ARG A 23 -32.01 -2.47 2.50
C ARG A 23 -33.54 -2.41 2.31
N ALA A 24 -34.09 -1.30 1.84
CA ALA A 24 -35.54 -1.13 1.64
C ALA A 24 -36.11 -1.78 0.36
N LYS A 25 -35.27 -2.07 -0.67
CA LYS A 25 -35.75 -2.65 -1.94
C LYS A 25 -35.92 -4.18 -1.92
N ARG A 26 -35.38 -4.87 -0.91
CA ARG A 26 -35.34 -6.34 -0.87
C ARG A 26 -36.49 -6.99 -0.07
N SER A 27 -37.28 -6.23 0.69
CA SER A 27 -38.44 -6.76 1.43
C SER A 27 -39.74 -6.78 0.61
N GLN A 28 -39.89 -5.88 -0.37
CA GLN A 28 -41.09 -5.83 -1.24
C GLN A 28 -41.19 -7.01 -2.23
N THR A 29 -40.07 -7.65 -2.58
CA THR A 29 -40.05 -8.76 -3.55
C THR A 29 -40.45 -10.11 -2.94
N ARG A 30 -40.55 -10.21 -1.61
CA ARG A 30 -40.84 -11.47 -0.91
C ARG A 30 -42.32 -11.65 -0.54
N GLY A 31 -43.11 -10.57 -0.52
CA GLY A 31 -44.55 -10.60 -0.25
C GLY A 31 -45.43 -11.01 -1.43
N ALA A 32 -44.94 -10.87 -2.68
CA ALA A 32 -45.72 -11.17 -3.88
C ALA A 32 -45.74 -12.67 -4.27
N ARG A 33 -44.94 -13.52 -3.61
CA ARG A 33 -44.77 -14.94 -4.00
C ARG A 33 -45.64 -15.93 -3.21
N VAL A 34 -46.41 -15.45 -2.23
CA VAL A 34 -47.18 -16.31 -1.30
C VAL A 34 -48.68 -16.35 -1.63
N SER A 35 -49.21 -15.48 -2.50
CA SER A 35 -50.65 -15.48 -2.85
C SER A 35 -51.03 -16.38 -4.04
N GLN A 36 -50.08 -17.05 -4.70
CA GLN A 36 -50.36 -17.88 -5.89
C GLN A 36 -50.62 -19.36 -5.60
N HIS A 37 -50.52 -19.82 -4.33
CA HIS A 37 -50.58 -21.25 -4.02
C HIS A 37 -51.95 -21.80 -3.60
N ASN A 38 -53.01 -20.98 -3.55
CA ASN A 38 -54.35 -21.41 -3.07
C ASN A 38 -55.48 -21.37 -4.13
N ALA A 39 -55.16 -21.46 -5.41
CA ALA A 39 -56.18 -21.55 -6.49
C ALA A 39 -55.94 -22.72 -7.44
N ALA A 40 -55.59 -23.89 -6.90
CA ALA A 40 -55.37 -25.11 -7.66
C ALA A 40 -56.20 -26.28 -7.08
N ALA A 41 -57.52 -26.13 -7.11
CA ALA A 41 -58.46 -27.25 -7.05
C ALA A 41 -59.80 -26.78 -7.65
N VAL A 42 -60.41 -27.62 -8.49
CA VAL A 42 -61.65 -27.41 -9.25
C VAL A 42 -61.48 -26.69 -10.60
N ALA A 43 -61.25 -27.49 -11.65
CA ALA A 43 -61.82 -27.34 -13.01
C ALA A 43 -61.07 -28.29 -13.97
N THR A 44 -61.34 -29.59 -13.86
CA THR A 44 -60.95 -30.59 -14.86
C THR A 44 -62.12 -30.84 -15.79
N GLU A 45 -62.02 -30.32 -17.02
CA GLU A 45 -62.23 -31.04 -18.30
C GLU A 45 -62.31 -30.06 -19.49
N ASP A 46 -62.75 -28.81 -19.30
CA ASP A 46 -62.83 -27.81 -20.38
C ASP A 46 -61.47 -27.16 -20.78
N ALA A 47 -60.43 -27.28 -19.95
CA ALA A 47 -59.12 -26.65 -20.21
C ALA A 47 -58.23 -27.43 -21.20
N LEU A 48 -58.57 -28.69 -21.51
CA LEU A 48 -57.76 -29.56 -22.37
C LEU A 48 -58.09 -29.40 -23.87
N GLU A 49 -59.32 -29.02 -24.23
CA GLU A 49 -59.67 -28.76 -25.64
C GLU A 49 -59.21 -27.38 -26.14
N ALA A 50 -59.20 -26.35 -25.29
CA ALA A 50 -58.72 -25.01 -25.66
C ALA A 50 -57.19 -24.97 -25.92
N ARG A 51 -56.40 -25.85 -25.29
CA ARG A 51 -54.94 -25.93 -25.47
C ARG A 51 -54.50 -26.59 -26.79
N ARG A 52 -55.36 -27.38 -27.44
CA ARG A 52 -55.02 -28.02 -28.73
C ARG A 52 -55.15 -27.10 -29.93
N ARG A 53 -55.93 -26.00 -29.83
CA ARG A 53 -56.12 -25.04 -30.94
C ARG A 53 -55.20 -23.82 -30.92
N SER A 54 -54.52 -23.50 -29.81
CA SER A 54 -53.60 -22.36 -29.73
C SER A 54 -52.12 -22.70 -30.03
N GLY A 55 -51.72 -23.97 -29.96
CA GLY A 55 -50.32 -24.39 -30.17
C GLY A 55 -49.78 -24.27 -31.60
N THR A 56 -50.67 -24.19 -32.60
CA THR A 56 -50.29 -24.10 -34.02
C THR A 56 -49.94 -22.68 -34.46
N THR A 57 -50.52 -21.66 -33.84
CA THR A 57 -50.26 -20.25 -34.17
C THR A 57 -48.96 -19.76 -33.53
N THR A 58 -48.69 -20.18 -32.29
CA THR A 58 -47.49 -19.77 -31.53
C THR A 58 -46.20 -20.36 -32.11
N LYS A 59 -46.22 -21.63 -32.53
CA LYS A 59 -45.09 -22.27 -33.24
C LYS A 59 -44.78 -21.62 -34.59
N LYS A 60 -45.78 -21.11 -35.31
CA LYS A 60 -45.57 -20.37 -36.57
C LYS A 60 -44.92 -19.00 -36.35
N THR A 61 -45.25 -18.32 -35.25
CA THR A 61 -44.63 -17.02 -34.90
C THR A 61 -43.22 -17.15 -34.33
N GLU A 62 -42.92 -18.20 -33.56
CA GLU A 62 -41.56 -18.49 -33.09
C GLU A 62 -40.64 -18.90 -34.24
N GLY A 63 -41.08 -19.83 -35.09
CA GLY A 63 -40.31 -20.25 -36.28
C GLY A 63 -40.05 -19.11 -37.27
N ARG A 64 -40.91 -18.09 -37.33
CA ARG A 64 -40.72 -16.89 -38.15
C ARG A 64 -39.73 -15.89 -37.52
N LYS A 65 -39.69 -15.78 -36.19
CA LYS A 65 -38.71 -14.96 -35.47
C LYS A 65 -37.31 -15.58 -35.50
N ASP A 66 -37.21 -16.90 -35.40
CA ASP A 66 -35.93 -17.61 -35.53
C ASP A 66 -35.36 -17.53 -36.95
N ASN A 67 -36.21 -17.62 -37.98
CA ASN A 67 -35.79 -17.40 -39.37
C ASN A 67 -35.29 -15.97 -39.62
N LEU A 68 -35.90 -14.97 -38.97
CA LEU A 68 -35.47 -13.57 -39.07
C LEU A 68 -34.16 -13.32 -38.32
N ARG A 69 -33.96 -13.96 -37.15
CA ARG A 69 -32.68 -13.95 -36.42
C ARG A 69 -31.57 -14.62 -37.20
N GLN A 70 -31.82 -15.81 -37.75
CA GLN A 70 -30.84 -16.52 -38.58
C GLN A 70 -30.49 -15.74 -39.85
N ARG A 71 -31.45 -15.04 -40.46
CA ARG A 71 -31.18 -14.13 -41.60
C ARG A 71 -30.38 -12.90 -41.20
N ALA A 72 -30.65 -12.31 -40.04
CA ALA A 72 -29.90 -11.18 -39.52
C ALA A 72 -28.46 -11.57 -39.11
N GLU A 73 -28.28 -12.74 -38.51
CA GLU A 73 -26.97 -13.32 -38.20
C GLU A 73 -26.19 -13.70 -39.47
N ALA A 74 -26.86 -14.23 -40.49
CA ALA A 74 -26.24 -14.50 -41.80
C ALA A 74 -25.84 -13.22 -42.55
N GLN A 75 -26.65 -12.14 -42.46
CA GLN A 75 -26.30 -10.83 -43.01
C GLN A 75 -25.19 -10.13 -42.21
N ALA A 76 -25.16 -10.28 -40.88
CA ALA A 76 -24.08 -9.77 -40.04
C ALA A 76 -22.76 -10.52 -40.30
N ALA A 77 -22.81 -11.84 -40.49
CA ALA A 77 -21.66 -12.66 -40.89
C ALA A 77 -21.14 -12.33 -42.30
N ALA A 78 -22.01 -11.86 -43.20
CA ALA A 78 -21.63 -11.38 -44.54
C ALA A 78 -20.95 -10.00 -44.53
N SER A 79 -21.01 -9.25 -43.42
CA SER A 79 -20.45 -7.89 -43.31
C SER A 79 -19.03 -7.82 -42.72
N ILE A 80 -18.41 -8.97 -42.43
CA ILE A 80 -17.01 -9.04 -41.99
C ILE A 80 -16.11 -9.07 -43.24
N PRO A 81 -15.29 -8.03 -43.50
CA PRO A 81 -14.67 -7.79 -44.80
C PRO A 81 -13.37 -8.59 -45.02
N TRP A 82 -13.37 -9.87 -44.66
CA TRP A 82 -12.23 -10.78 -44.86
C TRP A 82 -12.58 -12.02 -45.72
N ARG A 83 -13.65 -11.96 -46.52
CA ARG A 83 -13.90 -12.96 -47.57
C ARG A 83 -14.03 -12.26 -48.92
N HIS A 84 -13.00 -12.39 -49.76
CA HIS A 84 -13.15 -12.20 -51.19
C HIS A 84 -14.19 -13.22 -51.69
N GLU A 85 -15.28 -12.73 -52.28
CA GLU A 85 -16.39 -13.56 -52.75
C GLU A 85 -15.94 -14.54 -53.86
N HIS A 86 -16.06 -15.85 -53.61
CA HIS A 86 -15.94 -16.89 -54.64
C HIS A 86 -17.17 -16.82 -55.57
N LYS A 87 -17.07 -16.11 -56.70
CA LYS A 87 -18.22 -15.88 -57.60
C LYS A 87 -18.53 -17.05 -58.55
N ASN A 88 -17.68 -18.06 -58.66
CA ASN A 88 -17.88 -19.14 -59.64
C ASN A 88 -17.51 -20.54 -59.09
N VAL A 89 -18.53 -21.38 -58.94
CA VAL A 89 -18.42 -22.75 -58.39
C VAL A 89 -17.50 -23.64 -59.23
N ARG A 90 -17.44 -23.44 -60.56
CA ARG A 90 -16.56 -24.22 -61.45
C ARG A 90 -15.09 -23.85 -61.26
N ALA A 91 -14.78 -22.57 -61.08
CA ALA A 91 -13.40 -22.12 -60.83
C ALA A 91 -12.91 -22.51 -59.43
N SER A 92 -13.81 -22.62 -58.43
CA SER A 92 -13.48 -23.19 -57.12
C SER A 92 -13.14 -24.68 -57.21
N ARG A 93 -13.89 -25.47 -57.99
CA ARG A 93 -13.59 -26.90 -58.22
C ARG A 93 -12.29 -27.13 -59.00
N LEU A 94 -11.89 -26.18 -59.85
CA LEU A 94 -10.65 -26.21 -60.62
C LEU A 94 -9.44 -25.61 -59.85
N GLY A 95 -9.61 -25.23 -58.58
CA GLY A 95 -8.50 -24.73 -57.73
C GLY A 95 -8.04 -23.30 -58.05
N PHE A 96 -8.82 -22.50 -58.78
CA PHE A 96 -8.41 -21.16 -59.22
C PHE A 96 -8.47 -20.08 -58.12
N TYR A 97 -9.25 -20.28 -57.06
CA TYR A 97 -9.43 -19.29 -55.99
C TYR A 97 -8.69 -19.62 -54.69
N ASP A 98 -8.29 -20.88 -54.54
CA ASP A 98 -7.33 -21.34 -53.56
C ASP A 98 -6.33 -22.20 -54.34
N PRO A 99 -5.22 -21.65 -54.83
CA PRO A 99 -4.04 -22.47 -54.92
C PRO A 99 -3.74 -22.87 -53.48
N ALA A 100 -4.30 -24.00 -53.02
CA ALA A 100 -3.71 -24.71 -51.92
C ALA A 100 -2.31 -25.04 -52.40
N ALA A 101 -1.35 -24.16 -52.09
CA ALA A 101 0.05 -24.47 -52.25
C ALA A 101 0.21 -25.87 -51.68
N PRO A 102 0.80 -26.84 -52.42
CA PRO A 102 0.91 -28.19 -51.94
C PRO A 102 1.47 -28.12 -50.52
N GLY A 103 0.62 -28.45 -49.54
CA GLY A 103 0.98 -28.30 -48.15
C GLY A 103 2.27 -29.06 -47.95
N VAL A 104 3.28 -28.41 -47.38
CA VAL A 104 4.53 -29.11 -47.09
C VAL A 104 4.18 -30.17 -46.04
N LEU A 105 4.31 -31.44 -46.41
CA LEU A 105 4.16 -32.54 -45.48
C LEU A 105 5.27 -32.39 -44.42
N SER A 106 4.86 -32.09 -43.19
CA SER A 106 5.74 -31.95 -42.05
C SER A 106 5.45 -33.08 -41.08
N SER A 107 6.49 -33.70 -40.53
CA SER A 107 6.28 -34.66 -39.44
C SER A 107 5.79 -33.95 -38.18
N THR A 108 5.10 -34.66 -37.28
CA THR A 108 4.72 -34.11 -35.96
C THR A 108 5.92 -33.48 -35.25
N ARG A 109 7.11 -34.08 -35.39
CA ARG A 109 8.38 -33.59 -34.84
C ARG A 109 8.89 -32.29 -35.50
N GLN A 110 8.62 -32.06 -36.78
CA GLN A 110 8.95 -30.80 -37.45
C GLN A 110 7.90 -29.72 -37.16
N MET A 111 6.63 -30.10 -36.98
CA MET A 111 5.56 -29.21 -36.52
C MET A 111 5.71 -28.79 -35.05
N GLU A 112 6.49 -29.49 -34.23
CA GLU A 112 6.87 -29.03 -32.88
C GLU A 112 7.51 -27.64 -32.91
N PHE A 113 8.28 -27.29 -33.95
CA PHE A 113 8.83 -25.93 -34.12
C PHE A 113 7.73 -24.89 -34.44
N SER A 114 6.63 -25.32 -35.06
CA SER A 114 5.48 -24.47 -35.37
C SER A 114 4.59 -24.21 -34.14
N HIS A 115 4.71 -25.06 -33.12
CA HIS A 115 4.36 -24.71 -31.74
C HIS A 115 5.43 -23.75 -31.22
N MET A 116 5.54 -22.56 -31.82
CA MET A 116 6.30 -21.45 -31.25
C MET A 116 5.82 -21.33 -29.80
N ALA A 117 6.72 -21.61 -28.87
CA ALA A 117 6.42 -21.61 -27.45
C ALA A 117 5.81 -20.25 -27.11
N ILE A 118 4.49 -20.19 -26.98
CA ILE A 118 3.82 -19.00 -26.49
C ILE A 118 4.29 -18.90 -25.06
N ALA A 119 5.20 -17.95 -24.80
CA ALA A 119 5.65 -17.66 -23.46
C ALA A 119 4.41 -17.47 -22.59
N SER A 120 4.32 -18.18 -21.46
CA SER A 120 3.20 -17.97 -20.55
C SER A 120 3.28 -16.54 -19.99
N PRO A 121 2.15 -15.85 -19.79
CA PRO A 121 2.17 -14.60 -19.07
C PRO A 121 2.76 -14.81 -17.67
N PRO A 122 3.63 -13.91 -17.19
CA PRO A 122 4.30 -14.05 -15.89
C PRO A 122 3.33 -13.81 -14.72
N THR A 123 2.24 -13.09 -14.97
CA THR A 123 1.22 -12.74 -13.96
C THR A 123 -0.19 -13.02 -14.47
N SER A 124 -1.16 -12.97 -13.55
CA SER A 124 -2.58 -13.04 -13.90
C SER A 124 -3.06 -11.78 -14.66
N HIS A 125 -4.32 -11.77 -15.10
CA HIS A 125 -4.98 -10.59 -15.67
C HIS A 125 -5.65 -9.69 -14.62
N ARG A 126 -5.56 -10.04 -13.33
CA ARG A 126 -6.25 -9.37 -12.23
C ARG A 126 -5.26 -8.57 -11.40
N GLY A 127 -5.62 -7.34 -11.06
CA GLY A 127 -4.82 -6.47 -10.21
C GLY A 127 -4.46 -5.17 -10.92
N LEU A 128 -3.29 -4.63 -10.60
CA LEU A 128 -2.81 -3.36 -11.13
C LEU A 128 -1.74 -3.62 -12.18
N ALA A 129 -1.89 -2.98 -13.34
CA ALA A 129 -0.82 -2.95 -14.32
C ALA A 129 0.42 -2.35 -13.66
N PHE A 130 1.58 -2.99 -13.83
CA PHE A 130 2.89 -2.44 -13.47
C PHE A 130 3.62 -2.00 -14.73
N GLY A 131 3.73 -2.90 -15.71
CA GLY A 131 4.52 -2.69 -16.91
C GLY A 131 4.48 -3.88 -17.85
N ILE A 132 5.60 -4.18 -18.51
CA ILE A 132 5.75 -5.33 -19.41
C ILE A 132 6.93 -6.20 -18.98
N ASP A 133 6.82 -7.50 -19.16
CA ASP A 133 7.93 -8.42 -18.94
C ASP A 133 8.92 -8.34 -20.10
N ALA A 134 10.20 -8.19 -19.78
CA ALA A 134 11.26 -8.00 -20.76
C ALA A 134 11.51 -9.27 -21.59
N GLY A 135 11.29 -10.45 -21.01
CA GLY A 135 11.53 -11.73 -21.71
C GLY A 135 10.43 -12.08 -22.69
N SER A 136 9.17 -11.95 -22.27
CA SER A 136 8.00 -12.40 -23.04
C SER A 136 7.23 -11.29 -23.75
N GLY A 137 7.41 -10.02 -23.35
CA GLY A 137 6.60 -8.89 -23.82
C GLY A 137 5.19 -8.83 -23.26
N TRP A 138 4.80 -9.77 -22.38
CA TRP A 138 3.47 -9.76 -21.75
C TRP A 138 3.31 -8.61 -20.77
N MET A 139 2.07 -8.14 -20.64
CA MET A 139 1.72 -7.17 -19.61
C MET A 139 1.83 -7.80 -18.22
N ILE A 140 2.45 -7.08 -17.30
CA ILE A 140 2.54 -7.45 -15.89
C ILE A 140 1.38 -6.76 -15.17
N VAL A 141 0.45 -7.57 -14.67
CA VAL A 141 -0.69 -7.13 -13.87
C VAL A 141 -0.63 -7.86 -12.54
N HIS A 142 -0.28 -7.11 -11.49
CA HIS A 142 -0.10 -7.64 -10.14
C HIS A 142 -0.57 -6.64 -9.11
N ASP A 143 -1.20 -7.13 -8.06
CA ASP A 143 -1.65 -6.34 -6.93
C ASP A 143 -1.68 -7.20 -5.67
N PRO A 144 -1.01 -6.81 -4.57
CA PRO A 144 -0.89 -7.68 -3.39
C PRO A 144 -2.24 -8.09 -2.82
N PHE A 145 -3.23 -7.19 -2.77
CA PHE A 145 -4.56 -7.52 -2.26
C PHE A 145 -5.33 -8.50 -3.16
N THR A 146 -5.17 -8.38 -4.48
CA THR A 146 -5.83 -9.27 -5.45
C THR A 146 -5.18 -10.65 -5.49
N SER A 147 -3.86 -10.70 -5.37
CA SER A 147 -3.06 -11.93 -5.41
C SER A 147 -3.07 -12.67 -4.06
N TYR A 148 -3.37 -11.98 -2.97
CA TYR A 148 -3.46 -12.56 -1.63
C TYR A 148 -4.51 -13.68 -1.54
N GLY A 149 -4.12 -14.81 -0.94
CA GLY A 149 -4.97 -16.00 -0.79
C GLY A 149 -5.01 -16.92 -2.00
N ASN A 150 -4.44 -16.50 -3.14
CA ASN A 150 -4.30 -17.33 -4.34
C ASN A 150 -2.82 -17.58 -4.67
N GLU A 151 -2.06 -16.51 -4.92
CA GLU A 151 -0.65 -16.56 -5.32
C GLU A 151 0.30 -16.11 -4.21
N LEU A 152 -0.20 -15.31 -3.27
CA LEU A 152 0.57 -14.74 -2.17
C LEU A 152 -0.04 -15.11 -0.83
N GLU A 153 0.83 -15.49 0.11
CA GLU A 153 0.47 -15.58 1.52
C GLU A 153 0.68 -14.27 2.27
N SER A 154 1.50 -13.35 1.76
CA SER A 154 1.78 -12.06 2.41
C SER A 154 1.46 -10.91 1.47
N PRO A 155 0.70 -9.89 1.93
CA PRO A 155 0.38 -8.73 1.11
C PRO A 155 1.49 -7.67 1.14
N ASN A 156 2.57 -7.88 1.90
CA ASN A 156 3.64 -6.90 2.06
C ASN A 156 4.58 -6.90 0.85
N VAL A 157 5.12 -5.73 0.53
CA VAL A 157 5.97 -5.49 -0.65
C VAL A 157 7.29 -4.86 -0.21
N CYS A 158 8.38 -5.25 -0.86
CA CYS A 158 9.66 -4.59 -0.71
C CYS A 158 10.19 -4.06 -2.04
N PHE A 159 10.73 -2.84 -2.03
CA PHE A 159 11.41 -2.19 -3.14
C PHE A 159 12.86 -1.93 -2.75
N ILE A 160 13.80 -2.47 -3.52
CA ILE A 160 15.24 -2.38 -3.20
C ILE A 160 16.00 -1.91 -4.42
N GLY A 161 16.91 -0.95 -4.25
CA GLY A 161 17.65 -0.40 -5.37
C GLY A 161 18.38 0.89 -5.05
N ASP A 162 19.50 1.07 -5.75
CA ASP A 162 20.30 2.29 -5.68
C ASP A 162 19.49 3.54 -6.00
N LEU A 163 20.04 4.68 -5.59
CA LEU A 163 19.49 5.98 -5.96
C LEU A 163 19.41 6.11 -7.49
N GLY A 164 18.32 6.72 -7.96
CA GLY A 164 18.12 7.06 -9.37
C GLY A 164 17.69 5.91 -10.29
N GLN A 165 17.47 4.69 -9.79
CA GLN A 165 17.13 3.53 -10.65
C GLN A 165 15.65 3.42 -11.05
N GLY A 166 14.79 4.35 -10.60
CA GLY A 166 13.36 4.39 -10.94
C GLY A 166 12.43 3.77 -9.89
N LYS A 167 12.97 3.40 -8.71
CA LYS A 167 12.24 2.90 -7.54
C LYS A 167 11.07 3.81 -7.15
N SER A 168 11.34 5.08 -6.85
CA SER A 168 10.31 6.04 -6.41
C SER A 168 9.23 6.28 -7.46
N SER A 169 9.59 6.26 -8.75
CA SER A 169 8.58 6.32 -9.82
C SER A 169 7.66 5.11 -9.78
N GLY A 170 8.18 3.89 -9.58
CA GLY A 170 7.39 2.67 -9.43
C GLY A 170 6.48 2.70 -8.20
N ILE A 171 6.97 3.21 -7.08
CA ILE A 171 6.17 3.35 -5.85
C ILE A 171 5.03 4.36 -6.09
N LYS A 172 5.32 5.58 -6.53
CA LYS A 172 4.31 6.61 -6.77
C LYS A 172 3.25 6.20 -7.78
N THR A 173 3.59 5.44 -8.82
CA THR A 173 2.59 4.96 -9.78
C THR A 173 1.83 3.75 -9.24
N TRP A 174 2.52 2.64 -8.97
CA TRP A 174 1.89 1.35 -8.67
C TRP A 174 1.41 1.22 -7.23
N ALA A 175 2.17 1.72 -6.26
CA ALA A 175 1.81 1.67 -4.83
C ALA A 175 0.93 2.83 -4.38
N VAL A 176 0.90 3.95 -5.11
CA VAL A 176 0.10 5.13 -4.74
C VAL A 176 -1.02 5.40 -5.75
N LEU A 177 -0.70 5.98 -6.91
CA LEU A 177 -1.70 6.48 -7.86
C LEU A 177 -2.69 5.39 -8.30
N ARG A 178 -2.18 4.22 -8.71
CA ARG A 178 -3.00 3.10 -9.21
C ARG A 178 -3.84 2.46 -8.10
N GLN A 179 -3.37 2.48 -6.86
CA GLN A 179 -4.14 2.03 -5.68
C GLN A 179 -5.33 2.96 -5.40
N LEU A 180 -5.11 4.28 -5.48
CA LEU A 180 -6.15 5.29 -5.28
C LEU A 180 -7.27 5.18 -6.33
N ILE A 181 -6.94 4.81 -7.58
CA ILE A 181 -7.95 4.57 -8.64
C ILE A 181 -8.94 3.47 -8.24
N LEU A 182 -8.49 2.46 -7.49
CA LEU A 182 -9.35 1.39 -6.98
C LEU A 182 -10.14 1.77 -5.72
N GLY A 183 -10.10 3.04 -5.30
CA GLY A 183 -10.79 3.53 -4.10
C GLY A 183 -10.16 3.04 -2.79
N ARG A 184 -8.88 2.64 -2.83
CA ARG A 184 -8.13 2.19 -1.65
C ARG A 184 -7.52 3.37 -0.91
N ARG A 185 -7.21 3.15 0.36
CA ARG A 185 -6.49 4.13 1.17
C ARG A 185 -4.99 3.96 0.95
N VAL A 186 -4.27 5.06 0.84
CA VAL A 186 -2.80 5.06 0.78
C VAL A 186 -2.28 6.01 1.86
N VAL A 187 -1.37 5.53 2.68
CA VAL A 187 -0.64 6.30 3.68
C VAL A 187 0.83 6.27 3.30
N VAL A 188 1.46 7.43 3.19
CA VAL A 188 2.88 7.54 2.86
C VAL A 188 3.61 8.19 4.03
N ILE A 189 4.69 7.58 4.48
CA ILE A 189 5.68 8.20 5.35
C ILE A 189 6.83 8.66 4.45
N ASP A 190 7.00 9.97 4.33
CA ASP A 190 7.86 10.63 3.37
C ASP A 190 9.03 11.32 4.07
N LYS A 191 10.22 10.70 4.00
CA LYS A 191 11.46 11.20 4.63
C LYS A 191 12.32 12.04 3.69
N LYS A 192 12.16 11.91 2.38
CA LYS A 192 13.16 12.45 1.44
C LYS A 192 12.88 13.91 1.13
N TYR A 193 13.63 14.81 1.79
CA TYR A 193 13.47 16.26 1.61
C TYR A 193 13.79 16.71 0.18
N GLN A 194 12.97 17.62 -0.34
CA GLN A 194 13.11 18.25 -1.63
C GLN A 194 13.11 19.78 -1.47
N LEU A 195 14.27 20.39 -1.73
CA LEU A 195 14.49 21.83 -1.62
C LEU A 195 13.50 22.64 -2.47
N ASP A 196 13.17 22.18 -3.67
CA ASP A 196 12.26 22.86 -4.59
C ASP A 196 10.79 22.80 -4.15
N GLN A 197 10.45 21.87 -3.25
CA GLN A 197 9.09 21.66 -2.75
C GLN A 197 8.91 22.12 -1.30
N ASN A 198 9.99 22.55 -0.64
CA ASN A 198 9.99 22.92 0.78
C ASN A 198 9.27 21.85 1.64
N GLY A 199 9.60 20.58 1.41
CA GLY A 199 8.96 19.41 2.02
C GLY A 199 9.41 18.09 1.40
N GLY A 200 8.72 17.01 1.71
CA GLY A 200 9.04 15.67 1.24
C GLY A 200 8.77 15.45 -0.25
N GLU A 201 9.28 14.35 -0.79
CA GLU A 201 9.23 13.96 -2.20
C GLU A 201 7.79 13.75 -2.75
N TYR A 202 6.82 13.49 -1.87
CA TYR A 202 5.40 13.32 -2.20
C TYR A 202 4.59 14.60 -2.11
N THR A 203 5.18 15.71 -1.66
CA THR A 203 4.50 17.00 -1.51
C THR A 203 3.82 17.44 -2.81
N SER A 204 4.58 17.50 -3.90
CA SER A 204 4.03 17.89 -5.21
C SER A 204 2.93 16.95 -5.72
N LEU A 205 3.01 15.65 -5.41
CA LEU A 205 1.97 14.67 -5.75
C LEU A 205 0.69 14.92 -4.94
N ALA A 206 0.83 15.12 -3.63
CA ALA A 206 -0.28 15.38 -2.72
C ALA A 206 -1.02 16.67 -3.09
N GLU A 207 -0.29 17.76 -3.35
CA GLU A 207 -0.87 19.05 -3.73
C GLU A 207 -1.67 18.98 -5.03
N ARG A 208 -1.16 18.24 -6.03
CA ARG A 208 -1.88 17.99 -7.29
C ARG A 208 -3.17 17.21 -7.09
N LEU A 209 -3.23 16.37 -6.06
CA LEU A 209 -4.43 15.66 -5.63
C LEU A 209 -5.30 16.48 -4.65
N GLY A 210 -4.91 17.71 -4.32
CA GLY A 210 -5.63 18.60 -3.41
C GLY A 210 -5.48 18.23 -1.94
N ILE A 211 -4.38 17.57 -1.57
CA ILE A 211 -4.09 17.06 -0.23
C ILE A 211 -2.89 17.81 0.32
N THR A 212 -3.00 18.28 1.56
CA THR A 212 -1.89 18.92 2.27
C THR A 212 -1.13 17.85 3.07
N PRO A 213 0.18 17.67 2.86
CA PRO A 213 0.99 16.78 3.69
C PRO A 213 0.99 17.23 5.16
N VAL A 214 0.98 16.26 6.07
CA VAL A 214 1.15 16.48 7.51
C VAL A 214 2.63 16.57 7.81
N LYS A 215 3.14 17.78 8.10
CA LYS A 215 4.56 18.04 8.29
C LYS A 215 4.96 17.92 9.76
N PHE A 216 6.01 17.15 10.07
CA PHE A 216 6.60 17.06 11.41
C PHE A 216 7.90 17.86 11.48
N MET A 217 8.06 18.65 12.54
CA MET A 217 9.24 19.48 12.79
C MET A 217 9.55 19.53 14.28
N VAL A 218 10.83 19.40 14.63
CA VAL A 218 11.32 19.57 16.01
C VAL A 218 11.30 21.07 16.36
N GLY A 219 11.00 21.38 17.63
CA GLY A 219 10.95 22.76 18.14
C GLY A 219 9.61 23.47 17.90
N GLY A 220 8.62 22.78 17.31
CA GLY A 220 7.28 23.29 17.06
C GLY A 220 7.04 23.79 15.64
N GLY A 221 5.80 24.24 15.38
CA GLY A 221 5.36 24.69 14.04
C GLY A 221 4.94 23.56 13.08
N GLY A 222 5.12 22.30 13.48
CA GLY A 222 4.63 21.12 12.77
C GLY A 222 3.48 20.41 13.50
N ALA A 223 3.10 19.25 12.97
CA ALA A 223 2.11 18.36 13.53
C ALA A 223 2.65 17.63 14.76
N ARG A 224 1.75 17.34 15.70
CA ARG A 224 2.01 16.53 16.90
C ARG A 224 1.31 15.19 16.79
N ILE A 225 1.99 14.11 17.17
CA ILE A 225 1.40 12.77 17.25
C ILE A 225 1.60 12.19 18.64
N ASN A 226 0.48 11.95 19.34
CA ASN A 226 0.52 11.56 20.74
C ASN A 226 0.78 10.06 20.90
N ILE A 227 1.80 9.69 21.67
CA ILE A 227 2.07 8.29 22.05
C ILE A 227 0.93 7.65 22.86
N LEU A 228 0.14 8.48 23.56
CA LEU A 228 -1.02 8.10 24.35
C LEU A 228 -2.35 8.43 23.67
N ASP A 229 -2.36 8.60 22.34
CA ASP A 229 -3.59 8.86 21.58
C ASP A 229 -4.67 7.82 21.94
N PRO A 230 -5.92 8.22 22.25
CA PRO A 230 -7.01 7.31 22.59
C PRO A 230 -7.34 6.26 21.53
N ARG A 231 -6.98 6.50 20.26
CA ARG A 231 -7.06 5.55 19.15
C ARG A 231 -6.06 4.41 19.31
N ILE A 232 -4.91 4.63 19.95
CA ILE A 232 -3.97 3.57 20.33
C ILE A 232 -4.54 2.85 21.56
N ALA A 233 -4.63 1.52 21.52
CA ALA A 233 -5.20 0.77 22.63
C ALA A 233 -4.37 0.95 23.92
N ALA A 234 -5.01 1.39 25.00
CA ALA A 234 -4.41 1.56 26.33
C ALA A 234 -4.17 0.21 27.05
N ARG A 235 -3.60 -0.79 26.34
CA ARG A 235 -3.35 -2.12 26.93
C ARG A 235 -2.17 -2.05 27.88
N LEU A 236 -2.40 -2.53 29.11
CA LEU A 236 -1.50 -2.36 30.26
C LEU A 236 -0.63 -3.59 30.56
N HIS A 237 -0.87 -4.71 29.88
CA HIS A 237 -0.19 -5.99 30.07
C HIS A 237 0.05 -6.65 28.71
N GLU A 238 1.04 -6.17 27.96
CA GLU A 238 1.47 -6.79 26.69
C GLU A 238 2.77 -7.60 26.82
N ASP A 239 3.36 -7.66 28.02
CA ASP A 239 4.60 -8.41 28.31
C ASP A 239 4.37 -9.94 28.41
N ASN A 240 3.13 -10.43 28.28
CA ASN A 240 2.87 -11.86 28.27
C ASN A 240 3.34 -12.47 26.94
N HIS A 241 4.26 -13.45 27.02
CA HIS A 241 4.58 -14.44 25.99
C HIS A 241 3.35 -15.33 25.68
N ASP A 242 2.19 -14.72 25.45
CA ASP A 242 1.03 -15.42 24.96
C ASP A 242 1.02 -15.25 23.44
N ASP A 243 1.03 -16.34 22.68
CA ASP A 243 0.99 -16.32 21.21
C ASP A 243 -0.26 -15.60 20.69
N THR A 244 -1.28 -15.43 21.53
CA THR A 244 -2.46 -14.59 21.25
C THR A 244 -2.15 -13.09 21.17
N ALA A 245 -1.05 -12.59 21.77
CA ALA A 245 -0.63 -11.18 21.72
C ALA A 245 -0.25 -10.74 20.30
N LEU A 246 0.13 -11.67 19.42
CA LEU A 246 0.38 -11.39 18.00
C LEU A 246 -0.88 -11.12 17.17
N SER A 247 -2.09 -11.22 17.75
CA SER A 247 -3.36 -10.97 17.06
C SER A 247 -3.84 -9.51 17.12
N THR A 248 -3.14 -8.65 17.85
CA THR A 248 -3.54 -7.25 18.10
C THR A 248 -2.40 -6.25 17.90
N PRO A 249 -2.65 -5.03 17.36
CA PRO A 249 -1.64 -3.99 17.15
C PRO A 249 -0.93 -3.61 18.44
N ALA A 250 0.29 -3.08 18.41
CA ALA A 250 0.96 -2.65 19.64
C ALA A 250 0.12 -1.61 20.44
N GLY A 251 0.08 -1.75 21.76
CA GLY A 251 -0.63 -0.83 22.65
C GLY A 251 0.23 0.33 23.15
N GLN A 252 -0.40 1.27 23.86
CA GLN A 252 0.26 2.45 24.43
C GLN A 252 1.41 2.08 25.37
N SER A 253 1.27 1.05 26.23
CA SER A 253 2.35 0.69 27.16
C SER A 253 3.60 0.16 26.44
N MET A 254 3.43 -0.62 25.37
CA MET A 254 4.55 -1.10 24.56
C MET A 254 5.25 0.05 23.83
N LEU A 255 4.47 1.01 23.32
CA LEU A 255 4.99 2.18 22.64
C LEU A 255 5.75 3.11 23.59
N VAL A 256 5.18 3.44 24.76
CA VAL A 256 5.84 4.23 25.82
C VAL A 256 7.15 3.55 26.24
N ARG A 257 7.12 2.24 26.46
CA ARG A 257 8.31 1.47 26.83
C ARG A 257 9.39 1.57 25.75
N ALA A 258 9.04 1.34 24.49
CA ALA A 258 9.99 1.39 23.38
C ALA A 258 10.61 2.79 23.21
N VAL A 259 9.82 3.85 23.38
CA VAL A 259 10.28 5.24 23.33
C VAL A 259 11.26 5.55 24.46
N VAL A 260 10.97 5.08 25.68
CA VAL A 260 11.88 5.26 26.84
C VAL A 260 13.16 4.43 26.69
N GLU A 261 13.08 3.19 26.18
CA GLU A 261 14.27 2.37 25.90
C GLU A 261 15.15 3.00 24.81
N GLU A 262 14.53 3.62 23.80
CA GLU A 262 15.25 4.38 22.78
C GLU A 262 15.92 5.62 23.36
N ALA A 263 15.22 6.35 24.23
CA ALA A 263 15.78 7.51 24.96
C ALA A 263 17.01 7.13 25.79
N LEU A 264 16.93 6.01 26.51
CA LEU A 264 18.01 5.51 27.37
C LEU A 264 19.18 4.92 26.58
N GLY A 265 19.00 4.60 25.29
CA GLY A 265 19.97 3.84 24.49
C GLY A 265 20.19 2.41 24.99
N ARG A 266 19.30 1.89 25.85
CA ARG A 266 19.39 0.54 26.43
C ARG A 266 18.01 0.00 26.84
N PRO A 267 17.84 -1.33 26.97
CA PRO A 267 16.64 -1.90 27.55
C PRO A 267 16.38 -1.41 28.99
N LEU A 268 15.10 -1.32 29.36
CA LEU A 268 14.68 -0.94 30.71
C LEU A 268 14.97 -2.07 31.70
N LEU A 269 15.55 -1.70 32.85
CA LEU A 269 15.69 -2.58 34.00
C LEU A 269 14.32 -2.96 34.56
N PRO A 270 14.18 -4.10 35.27
CA PRO A 270 12.89 -4.53 35.81
C PRO A 270 12.19 -3.50 36.71
N LYS A 271 12.98 -2.76 37.50
CA LYS A 271 12.50 -1.68 38.39
C LYS A 271 12.00 -0.48 37.59
N GLU A 272 12.79 0.00 36.64
CA GLU A 272 12.44 1.09 35.73
C GLU A 272 11.17 0.74 34.91
N GLY A 273 11.11 -0.47 34.37
CA GLY A 273 9.93 -0.96 33.66
C GLY A 273 8.68 -1.01 34.54
N LYS A 274 8.79 -1.35 35.84
CA LYS A 274 7.67 -1.26 36.77
C LYS A 274 7.26 0.19 37.02
N ALA A 275 8.22 1.11 37.21
CA ALA A 275 7.94 2.53 37.39
C ALA A 275 7.23 3.14 36.17
N VAL A 276 7.74 2.92 34.96
CA VAL A 276 7.15 3.41 33.70
C VAL A 276 5.72 2.87 33.50
N ARG A 277 5.46 1.58 33.76
CA ARG A 277 4.10 1.03 33.67
C ARG A 277 3.14 1.66 34.69
N MET A 278 3.61 1.93 35.91
CA MET A 278 2.77 2.56 36.95
C MET A 278 2.52 4.04 36.62
N ALA A 279 3.54 4.75 36.13
CA ALA A 279 3.43 6.13 35.68
C ALA A 279 2.47 6.28 34.50
N HIS A 280 2.53 5.37 33.51
CA HIS A 280 1.56 5.34 32.41
C HIS A 280 0.11 5.17 32.90
N LYS A 281 -0.14 4.24 33.83
CA LYS A 281 -1.48 4.05 34.44
C LYS A 281 -1.95 5.30 35.19
N GLN A 282 -1.06 5.94 35.93
CA GLN A 282 -1.36 7.16 36.66
C GLN A 282 -1.66 8.32 35.70
N ALA A 283 -0.88 8.47 34.63
CA ALA A 283 -1.07 9.48 33.59
C ALA A 283 -2.47 9.39 32.96
N LEU A 284 -2.90 8.19 32.57
CA LEU A 284 -4.23 7.96 32.01
C LEU A 284 -5.36 8.31 33.00
N ARG A 285 -5.22 7.90 34.27
CA ARG A 285 -6.23 8.24 35.31
C ARG A 285 -6.29 9.73 35.60
N ALA A 286 -5.13 10.39 35.70
CA ALA A 286 -5.05 11.81 35.99
C ALA A 286 -5.65 12.65 34.86
N ALA A 287 -5.31 12.36 33.60
CA ALA A 287 -5.87 13.06 32.45
C ALA A 287 -7.38 12.83 32.33
N ALA A 288 -7.86 11.59 32.55
CA ALA A 288 -9.28 11.30 32.56
C ALA A 288 -10.04 12.07 33.66
N ALA A 289 -9.45 12.20 34.86
CA ALA A 289 -10.03 13.00 35.94
C ALA A 289 -10.07 14.51 35.63
N ALA A 290 -9.12 15.00 34.82
CA ALA A 290 -9.07 16.38 34.33
C ALA A 290 -9.91 16.61 33.07
N ASN A 291 -10.54 15.57 32.50
CA ASN A 291 -11.24 15.62 31.22
C ASN A 291 -10.33 16.07 30.05
N GLU A 292 -9.08 15.62 30.07
CA GLU A 292 -8.05 15.90 29.08
C GLU A 292 -7.55 14.60 28.42
N VAL A 293 -6.89 14.73 27.26
CA VAL A 293 -6.22 13.61 26.61
C VAL A 293 -4.82 13.47 27.21
N ALA A 294 -4.52 12.32 27.81
CA ALA A 294 -3.20 12.03 28.35
C ALA A 294 -2.15 12.11 27.24
N ASP A 295 -0.97 12.65 27.57
CA ASP A 295 0.20 12.72 26.71
C ASP A 295 1.47 12.31 27.48
N VAL A 296 2.63 12.41 26.84
CA VAL A 296 3.90 12.04 27.47
C VAL A 296 4.23 12.88 28.71
N ARG A 297 3.80 14.16 28.79
CA ARG A 297 4.08 15.03 29.94
C ARG A 297 3.35 14.53 31.19
N HIS A 298 2.19 13.91 31.02
CA HIS A 298 1.48 13.26 32.12
C HIS A 298 2.25 12.04 32.66
N VAL A 299 2.92 11.28 31.77
CA VAL A 299 3.79 10.17 32.18
C VAL A 299 5.00 10.69 32.93
N LEU A 300 5.64 11.74 32.42
CA LEU A 300 6.79 12.38 33.07
C LEU A 300 6.43 12.90 34.48
N LYS A 301 5.31 13.62 34.60
CA LYS A 301 4.79 14.07 35.90
C LYS A 301 4.54 12.91 36.87
N ALA A 302 4.02 11.79 36.38
CA ALA A 302 3.76 10.61 37.19
C ALA A 302 5.05 9.86 37.61
N LEU A 303 6.12 9.94 36.81
CA LEU A 303 7.43 9.42 37.20
C LEU A 303 8.05 10.27 38.33
N TYR A 304 7.96 11.59 38.25
CA TYR A 304 8.46 12.50 39.29
C TYR A 304 7.63 12.51 40.57
N SER A 305 6.32 12.32 40.45
CA SER A 305 5.38 12.33 41.58
C SER A 305 4.45 11.13 41.54
N PRO A 306 4.94 9.92 41.88
CA PRO A 306 4.11 8.74 41.91
C PRO A 306 3.00 8.83 42.97
N ASP A 307 1.82 8.33 42.62
CA ASP A 307 0.66 8.28 43.52
C ASP A 307 0.90 7.33 44.69
N LYS A 308 0.71 7.84 45.92
CA LYS A 308 0.97 7.08 47.16
C LYS A 308 0.10 5.83 47.26
N GLY A 309 -1.20 5.95 47.01
CA GLY A 309 -2.12 4.82 47.12
C GLY A 309 -1.80 3.70 46.11
N THR A 310 -1.39 4.07 44.91
CA THR A 310 -0.97 3.10 43.87
C THR A 310 0.37 2.44 44.20
N ALA A 311 1.31 3.17 44.82
CA ALA A 311 2.55 2.60 45.31
C ALA A 311 2.31 1.60 46.45
N GLU A 312 1.51 1.98 47.45
CA GLU A 312 1.15 1.14 48.60
C GLU A 312 0.45 -0.15 48.15
N ALA A 313 -0.49 -0.05 47.20
CA ALA A 313 -1.15 -1.22 46.61
C ALA A 313 -0.19 -2.18 45.88
N ALA A 314 0.99 -1.70 45.48
CA ALA A 314 2.05 -2.48 44.87
C ALA A 314 3.14 -2.94 45.87
N ASN A 315 2.88 -2.78 47.18
CA ASN A 315 3.81 -3.01 48.29
C ASN A 315 5.10 -2.19 48.18
N LEU A 316 4.99 -0.92 47.77
CA LEU A 316 6.09 0.02 47.64
C LEU A 316 5.73 1.34 48.31
N THR A 317 6.73 2.10 48.72
CA THR A 317 6.57 3.52 49.01
C THR A 317 6.59 4.34 47.73
N ALA A 318 5.96 5.52 47.74
CA ALA A 318 6.04 6.46 46.62
C ALA A 318 7.49 6.88 46.32
N GLU A 319 8.33 6.96 47.35
CA GLU A 319 9.74 7.32 47.22
C GLU A 319 10.55 6.23 46.53
N GLU A 320 10.36 4.95 46.88
CA GLU A 320 11.00 3.84 46.18
C GLU A 320 10.60 3.80 44.70
N LEU A 321 9.31 4.02 44.41
CA LEU A 321 8.81 4.04 43.04
C LEU A 321 9.38 5.23 42.23
N ARG A 322 9.54 6.40 42.87
CA ARG A 322 10.15 7.59 42.28
C ARG A 322 11.62 7.33 41.96
N GLN A 323 12.36 6.74 42.89
CA GLN A 323 13.77 6.36 42.67
C GLN A 323 13.93 5.37 41.51
N TRP A 324 13.02 4.42 41.36
CA TRP A 324 13.06 3.48 40.23
C TRP A 324 12.73 4.12 38.88
N GLY A 325 11.96 5.21 38.87
CA GLY A 325 11.55 5.93 37.67
C GLY A 325 12.46 7.10 37.28
N GLN A 326 13.52 7.37 38.05
CA GLN A 326 14.30 8.59 37.93
C GLN A 326 15.10 8.66 36.62
N ASP A 327 15.87 7.62 36.28
CA ASP A 327 16.61 7.55 35.01
C ASP A 327 15.67 7.66 33.80
N PRO A 328 14.54 6.89 33.72
CA PRO A 328 13.53 7.11 32.69
C PRO A 328 12.96 8.52 32.65
N ALA A 329 12.75 9.17 33.79
CA ALA A 329 12.19 10.53 33.85
C ALA A 329 13.17 11.54 33.26
N PHE A 330 14.44 11.48 33.64
CA PHE A 330 15.47 12.39 33.16
C PHE A 330 15.67 12.28 31.65
N GLU A 331 15.77 11.07 31.10
CA GLU A 331 15.93 10.92 29.65
C GLU A 331 14.65 11.27 28.89
N LEU A 332 13.47 10.96 29.43
CA LEU A 332 12.22 11.34 28.79
C LEU A 332 12.02 12.86 28.80
N GLU A 333 12.40 13.55 29.87
CA GLU A 333 12.40 15.01 29.96
C GLU A 333 13.35 15.62 28.95
N ARG A 334 14.61 15.20 28.92
CA ARG A 334 15.61 15.62 27.93
C ARG A 334 15.09 15.45 26.50
N MET A 335 14.50 14.29 26.19
CA MET A 335 13.93 14.07 24.86
C MET A 335 12.76 15.00 24.55
N ILE A 336 11.87 15.29 25.49
CA ILE A 336 10.73 16.19 25.24
C ILE A 336 11.18 17.64 25.08
N GLU A 337 12.24 18.05 25.77
CA GLU A 337 12.79 19.40 25.70
C GLU A 337 13.66 19.63 24.45
N ASP A 338 14.38 18.58 24.01
CA ASP A 338 15.31 18.65 22.88
C ASP A 338 14.79 17.87 21.65
N ASP A 339 15.07 16.55 21.61
CA ASP A 339 14.97 15.71 20.40
C ASP A 339 13.54 15.59 19.83
N LEU A 340 12.53 15.62 20.71
CA LEU A 340 11.12 15.41 20.41
C LEU A 340 10.25 16.64 20.72
N ALA A 341 10.88 17.79 20.95
CA ALA A 341 10.17 19.03 21.25
C ALA A 341 9.13 19.35 20.18
N GLY A 342 7.87 19.51 20.59
CA GLY A 342 6.77 19.80 19.66
C GLY A 342 6.29 18.62 18.81
N LEU A 343 6.75 17.38 19.04
CA LEU A 343 6.34 16.20 18.27
C LEU A 343 5.37 15.28 19.01
N ILE A 344 5.62 14.99 20.29
CA ILE A 344 4.83 14.00 21.07
C ILE A 344 4.22 14.58 22.35
N ASP A 345 4.48 15.86 22.59
CA ASP A 345 4.22 16.60 23.81
C ASP A 345 2.88 17.34 23.75
N GLY A 346 1.82 16.59 23.46
CA GLY A 346 0.46 17.10 23.50
C GLY A 346 -0.53 16.19 22.75
N PRO A 347 -1.79 16.62 22.63
CA PRO A 347 -2.78 15.90 21.83
C PRO A 347 -2.36 15.79 20.36
N THR A 348 -2.70 14.67 19.74
CA THR A 348 -2.52 14.45 18.29
C THR A 348 -3.21 15.56 17.50
N SER A 349 -2.49 16.16 16.54
CA SER A 349 -3.01 17.23 15.68
C SER A 349 -4.25 16.79 14.91
N GLU A 350 -5.20 17.71 14.72
CA GLU A 350 -6.48 17.45 14.04
C GLU A 350 -6.31 17.05 12.57
N GLU A 351 -5.24 17.52 11.91
CA GLU A 351 -4.91 17.13 10.54
C GLU A 351 -4.51 15.65 10.41
N ILE A 352 -4.12 14.97 11.50
CA ILE A 352 -3.80 13.55 11.52
C ILE A 352 -5.10 12.73 11.47
N THR A 353 -5.59 12.57 10.25
CA THR A 353 -6.79 11.83 9.93
C THR A 353 -6.55 10.87 8.78
N LEU A 354 -7.24 9.74 8.81
CA LEU A 354 -7.32 8.86 7.65
C LEU A 354 -8.44 9.39 6.75
N ASN A 355 -8.06 10.04 5.66
CA ASN A 355 -9.02 10.32 4.60
C ASN A 355 -9.30 9.05 3.79
N ALA A 356 -10.42 9.03 3.06
CA ALA A 356 -10.68 8.03 2.03
C ALA A 356 -9.91 8.42 0.76
N GLY A 357 -8.59 8.22 0.78
CA GLY A 357 -7.70 8.62 -0.31
C GLY A 357 -6.23 8.48 0.10
N LEU A 358 -5.48 9.58 -0.04
CA LEU A 358 -4.06 9.65 0.26
C LEU A 358 -3.80 10.48 1.54
N THR A 359 -3.08 9.92 2.50
CA THR A 359 -2.50 10.66 3.62
C THR A 359 -0.98 10.65 3.47
N VAL A 360 -0.34 11.81 3.50
CA VAL A 360 1.13 11.93 3.45
C VAL A 360 1.61 12.50 4.78
N PHE A 361 2.43 11.74 5.49
CA PHE A 361 3.17 12.16 6.66
C PHE A 361 4.58 12.56 6.22
N ASP A 362 4.81 13.85 6.12
CA ASP A 362 6.09 14.44 5.77
C ASP A 362 6.97 14.54 7.03
N VAL A 363 7.92 13.62 7.13
CA VAL A 363 8.93 13.55 8.19
C VAL A 363 10.30 14.02 7.69
N SER A 364 10.33 14.69 6.53
CA SER A 364 11.58 15.05 5.85
C SER A 364 12.39 16.13 6.56
N LEU A 365 11.75 16.92 7.41
CA LEU A 365 12.37 17.95 8.24
C LEU A 365 12.86 17.43 9.60
N LEU A 366 12.60 16.16 9.92
CA LEU A 366 13.16 15.55 11.12
C LEU A 366 14.64 15.23 10.91
N PRO A 367 15.49 15.42 11.93
CA PRO A 367 16.90 15.09 11.84
C PRO A 367 17.10 13.60 11.54
N GLU A 368 18.09 13.28 10.70
CA GLU A 368 18.48 11.89 10.42
C GLU A 368 19.21 11.26 11.60
N ASP A 369 19.99 12.08 12.30
CA ASP A 369 20.65 11.69 13.53
C ASP A 369 19.68 11.77 14.72
N GLY A 370 19.81 10.81 15.63
CA GLY A 370 19.04 10.77 16.87
C GLY A 370 17.71 10.00 16.76
N PRO A 371 16.96 9.94 17.88
CA PRO A 371 15.84 9.01 18.02
C PRO A 371 14.52 9.52 17.39
N ALA A 372 14.46 10.81 17.05
CA ALA A 372 13.21 11.50 16.71
C ALA A 372 12.46 10.88 15.53
N LEU A 373 13.17 10.67 14.42
CA LEU A 373 12.60 10.12 13.21
C LEU A 373 12.05 8.71 13.42
N ALA A 374 12.85 7.83 14.01
CA ALA A 374 12.48 6.43 14.26
C ALA A 374 11.24 6.36 15.19
N ILE A 375 11.22 7.17 16.24
CA ILE A 375 10.08 7.28 17.16
C ILE A 375 8.82 7.75 16.42
N VAL A 376 8.87 8.87 15.68
CA VAL A 376 7.70 9.41 14.98
C VAL A 376 7.14 8.40 13.98
N MET A 377 7.99 7.76 13.17
CA MET A 377 7.58 6.74 12.20
C MET A 377 6.88 5.55 12.90
N THR A 378 7.40 5.10 14.04
CA THR A 378 6.80 4.02 14.83
C THR A 378 5.48 4.42 15.47
N ILE A 379 5.33 5.66 15.94
CA ILE A 379 4.05 6.17 16.44
C ILE A 379 3.02 6.22 15.31
N ILE A 380 3.38 6.75 14.13
CA ILE A 380 2.49 6.80 12.95
C ILE A 380 2.02 5.39 12.59
N ASN A 381 2.94 4.43 12.49
CA ASN A 381 2.61 3.04 12.16
C ASN A 381 1.67 2.42 13.22
N THR A 382 1.95 2.66 14.51
CA THR A 382 1.13 2.13 15.62
C THR A 382 -0.26 2.77 15.66
N TRP A 383 -0.33 4.09 15.46
CA TRP A 383 -1.58 4.83 15.35
C TRP A 383 -2.41 4.32 14.16
N LEU A 384 -1.79 4.12 13.00
CA LEU A 384 -2.44 3.58 11.81
C LEU A 384 -2.99 2.18 12.09
N ALA A 385 -2.15 1.26 12.56
CA ALA A 385 -2.55 -0.13 12.82
C ALA A 385 -3.71 -0.21 13.82
N ASN A 386 -3.68 0.58 14.90
CA ASN A 386 -4.78 0.63 15.86
C ASN A 386 -6.04 1.27 15.29
N THR A 387 -5.91 2.31 14.45
CA THR A 387 -7.06 2.93 13.77
C THR A 387 -7.74 1.94 12.84
N LEU A 388 -6.95 1.18 12.05
CA LEU A 388 -7.47 0.12 11.18
C LEU A 388 -8.07 -1.05 11.97
N TYR A 389 -7.54 -1.38 13.15
CA TYR A 389 -8.08 -2.46 13.96
C TYR A 389 -9.46 -2.14 14.54
N ARG A 390 -9.74 -0.86 14.82
CA ARG A 390 -11.02 -0.41 15.38
C ARG A 390 -12.10 -0.14 14.34
N GLN A 391 -11.77 -0.12 13.06
CA GLN A 391 -12.75 0.17 12.01
C GLN A 391 -13.75 -0.98 11.87
N THR A 392 -15.02 -0.65 11.68
CA THR A 392 -16.10 -1.65 11.54
C THR A 392 -16.08 -2.37 10.20
N GLU A 393 -15.71 -1.66 9.13
CA GLU A 393 -15.57 -2.19 7.78
C GLU A 393 -14.12 -2.08 7.32
N PRO A 394 -13.45 -3.20 6.99
CA PRO A 394 -12.09 -3.17 6.48
C PRO A 394 -11.99 -2.40 5.15
N VAL A 395 -11.13 -1.38 5.12
CA VAL A 395 -10.76 -0.67 3.89
C VAL A 395 -9.34 -1.07 3.52
N PRO A 396 -9.10 -1.65 2.33
CA PRO A 396 -7.75 -1.96 1.87
C PRO A 396 -6.87 -0.73 1.92
N THR A 397 -5.80 -0.81 2.71
CA THR A 397 -4.92 0.32 3.02
C THR A 397 -3.49 -0.05 2.66
N VAL A 398 -2.83 0.78 1.86
CA VAL A 398 -1.39 0.69 1.60
C VAL A 398 -0.65 1.62 2.55
N LEU A 399 0.38 1.12 3.23
CA LEU A 399 1.34 1.94 3.96
C LEU A 399 2.67 1.90 3.20
N VAL A 400 3.04 3.02 2.59
CA VAL A 400 4.36 3.22 1.98
C VAL A 400 5.28 3.84 3.03
N ILE A 401 6.42 3.19 3.27
CA ILE A 401 7.49 3.71 4.11
C ILE A 401 8.71 3.91 3.22
N GLU A 402 8.93 5.16 2.81
CA GLU A 402 10.20 5.57 2.21
C GLU A 402 11.29 5.51 3.29
N GLU A 403 12.53 5.19 2.90
CA GLU A 403 13.65 5.11 3.84
C GLU A 403 13.37 4.23 5.07
N ALA A 404 12.84 3.03 4.83
CA ALA A 404 12.38 2.14 5.90
C ALA A 404 13.50 1.68 6.86
N TRP A 405 14.78 1.95 6.54
CA TRP A 405 15.93 1.62 7.38
C TRP A 405 15.90 2.29 8.77
N HIS A 406 15.20 3.42 8.91
CA HIS A 406 14.97 4.06 10.23
C HIS A 406 13.97 3.29 11.12
N THR A 407 13.12 2.44 10.54
CA THR A 407 12.07 1.71 11.28
C THR A 407 12.47 0.30 11.70
N VAL A 408 13.70 -0.08 11.38
CA VAL A 408 14.21 -1.46 11.43
C VAL A 408 15.38 -1.64 12.40
N GLN A 409 15.76 -0.59 13.12
CA GLN A 409 16.78 -0.63 14.17
C GLN A 409 16.20 -0.21 15.53
N GLY A 410 16.96 -0.45 16.59
CA GLY A 410 16.63 0.00 17.94
C GLY A 410 15.42 -0.69 18.59
N SER A 411 14.91 -0.08 19.65
CA SER A 411 13.81 -0.61 20.45
C SER A 411 12.46 -0.51 19.70
N VAL A 412 12.35 0.46 18.81
CA VAL A 412 11.14 0.74 18.03
C VAL A 412 10.88 -0.26 16.89
N ALA A 413 11.91 -0.96 16.40
CA ALA A 413 11.76 -1.99 15.37
C ALA A 413 10.86 -3.15 15.80
N LYS A 414 10.86 -3.51 17.08
CA LYS A 414 9.98 -4.56 17.64
C LYS A 414 8.51 -4.21 17.47
N VAL A 415 8.17 -2.93 17.66
CA VAL A 415 6.81 -2.39 17.51
C VAL A 415 6.40 -2.39 16.05
N THR A 416 7.26 -1.88 15.16
CA THR A 416 7.03 -1.87 13.71
C THR A 416 6.79 -3.28 13.16
N ARG A 417 7.62 -4.24 13.59
CA ARG A 417 7.48 -5.65 13.21
C ARG A 417 6.15 -6.24 13.67
N ARG A 418 5.77 -6.03 14.92
CA ARG A 418 4.47 -6.51 15.44
C ARG A 418 3.30 -5.98 14.61
N ASN A 419 3.30 -4.69 14.28
CA ASN A 419 2.24 -4.09 13.48
C ASN A 419 2.22 -4.66 12.05
N THR A 420 3.39 -4.92 11.47
CA THR A 420 3.52 -5.47 10.11
C THR A 420 3.00 -6.90 10.00
N LYS A 421 3.12 -7.71 11.07
CA LYS A 421 2.55 -9.07 11.09
C LYS A 421 1.02 -9.07 11.01
N LEU A 422 0.38 -7.97 11.37
CA LEU A 422 -1.07 -7.81 11.36
C LEU A 422 -1.61 -7.35 10.01
N SER A 423 -0.75 -7.11 9.02
CA SER A 423 -1.13 -6.66 7.68
C SER A 423 -2.35 -7.40 7.12
N ARG A 424 -2.35 -8.74 7.26
CA ARG A 424 -3.43 -9.63 6.84
C ARG A 424 -4.76 -9.34 7.55
N ALA A 425 -4.72 -9.21 8.88
CA ALA A 425 -5.91 -9.00 9.70
C ALA A 425 -6.50 -7.59 9.53
N LEU A 426 -5.66 -6.60 9.19
CA LEU A 426 -6.04 -5.19 9.11
C LEU A 426 -6.44 -4.75 7.68
N SER A 427 -6.40 -5.64 6.69
CA SER A 427 -6.47 -5.26 5.27
C SER A 427 -5.42 -4.21 4.92
N LEU A 428 -4.19 -4.42 5.40
CA LEU A 428 -3.05 -3.52 5.25
C LEU A 428 -1.98 -4.21 4.39
N SER A 429 -1.37 -3.46 3.48
CA SER A 429 -0.18 -3.85 2.74
C SER A 429 0.93 -2.87 3.09
N CYS A 430 1.93 -3.33 3.84
CA CYS A 430 3.12 -2.53 4.13
C CYS A 430 4.10 -2.64 2.96
N MET A 431 4.54 -1.50 2.47
CA MET A 431 5.41 -1.36 1.31
C MET A 431 6.66 -0.59 1.73
N PHE A 432 7.79 -1.30 1.79
CA PHE A 432 9.05 -0.75 2.30
C PHE A 432 10.00 -0.45 1.16
N ALA A 433 10.66 0.71 1.21
CA ALA A 433 11.71 1.08 0.27
C ALA A 433 13.08 1.09 0.97
N PHE A 434 14.05 0.39 0.37
CA PHE A 434 15.44 0.33 0.82
C PHE A 434 16.39 0.64 -0.34
N HIS A 435 17.58 1.15 -0.03
CA HIS A 435 18.64 1.34 -1.03
C HIS A 435 19.50 0.11 -1.15
N HIS A 436 20.17 -0.26 -0.06
CA HIS A 436 21.01 -1.44 0.02
C HIS A 436 20.50 -2.36 1.14
N ILE A 437 20.58 -3.66 0.92
CA ILE A 437 20.25 -4.65 1.97
C ILE A 437 21.36 -4.70 3.01
N SER A 438 22.59 -4.42 2.58
CA SER A 438 23.79 -4.42 3.44
C SER A 438 23.74 -3.39 4.56
N ASP A 439 22.91 -2.35 4.43
CA ASP A 439 22.67 -1.36 5.49
C ASP A 439 21.90 -1.93 6.70
N ILE A 440 21.35 -3.14 6.57
CA ILE A 440 20.55 -3.79 7.61
C ILE A 440 21.41 -4.87 8.30
N PRO A 441 21.64 -4.74 9.63
CA PRO A 441 22.36 -5.77 10.39
C PRO A 441 21.70 -7.15 10.25
N GLU A 442 22.51 -8.21 10.11
CA GLU A 442 22.00 -9.57 9.88
C GLU A 442 21.13 -10.11 11.03
N ASP A 443 21.43 -9.68 12.25
CA ASP A 443 20.70 -10.01 13.49
C ASP A 443 19.49 -9.10 13.76
N SER A 444 19.26 -8.09 12.90
CA SER A 444 18.13 -7.19 13.07
C SER A 444 16.79 -7.92 12.89
N PRO A 445 15.79 -7.65 13.76
CA PRO A 445 14.40 -8.11 13.58
C PRO A 445 13.79 -7.78 12.21
N ALA A 446 14.36 -6.82 11.49
CA ALA A 446 13.89 -6.38 10.19
C ALA A 446 14.22 -7.29 9.02
N ILE A 447 15.29 -8.08 9.14
CA ILE A 447 15.55 -9.15 8.17
C ILE A 447 14.35 -10.09 8.09
N ALA A 448 13.71 -10.38 9.24
CA ALA A 448 12.48 -11.15 9.25
C ALA A 448 11.31 -10.43 8.53
N MET A 449 11.18 -9.11 8.68
CA MET A 449 10.15 -8.33 7.98
C MET A 449 10.35 -8.35 6.45
N LEU A 450 11.60 -8.24 5.99
CA LEU A 450 11.95 -8.35 4.57
C LEU A 450 11.63 -9.74 4.01
N LYS A 451 12.01 -10.80 4.73
CA LYS A 451 11.72 -12.19 4.36
C LYS A 451 10.22 -12.49 4.31
N GLU A 452 9.42 -11.76 5.09
CA GLU A 452 7.95 -11.87 5.09
C GLU A 452 7.28 -11.13 3.91
N CYS A 453 8.01 -10.38 3.08
CA CYS A 453 7.42 -9.70 1.91
C CYS A 453 7.07 -10.70 0.80
N GLY A 454 5.80 -10.72 0.39
CA GLY A 454 5.31 -11.62 -0.65
C GLY A 454 5.65 -11.15 -2.06
N THR A 455 5.87 -9.84 -2.25
CA THR A 455 6.31 -9.27 -3.53
C THR A 455 7.60 -8.48 -3.32
N VAL A 456 8.59 -8.69 -4.17
CA VAL A 456 9.87 -8.01 -4.11
C VAL A 456 10.22 -7.44 -5.47
N LEU A 457 10.57 -6.15 -5.51
CA LEU A 457 11.03 -5.46 -6.70
C LEU A 457 12.48 -5.02 -6.48
N LEU A 458 13.40 -5.68 -7.18
CA LEU A 458 14.83 -5.46 -7.11
C LEU A 458 15.26 -4.64 -8.33
N TYR A 459 15.53 -3.36 -8.11
CA TYR A 459 16.14 -2.48 -9.10
C TYR A 459 17.66 -2.67 -9.09
N LYS A 460 18.33 -2.03 -10.04
CA LYS A 460 19.78 -2.11 -10.21
C LYS A 460 20.51 -1.84 -8.88
N GLN A 461 21.45 -2.74 -8.57
CA GLN A 461 22.48 -2.57 -7.54
C GLN A 461 23.82 -2.42 -8.27
N GLN A 462 24.52 -1.31 -8.05
CA GLN A 462 25.81 -1.03 -8.71
C GLN A 462 26.95 -1.85 -8.11
N LYS A 463 26.89 -2.11 -6.80
CA LYS A 463 27.90 -2.91 -6.10
C LYS A 463 27.52 -4.40 -6.18
N SER A 464 28.51 -5.23 -6.51
CA SER A 464 28.33 -6.70 -6.60
C SER A 464 27.85 -7.30 -5.28
N ASP A 465 28.37 -6.81 -4.16
CA ASP A 465 28.04 -7.34 -2.83
C ASP A 465 26.56 -7.14 -2.49
N ASP A 466 25.99 -5.99 -2.87
CA ASP A 466 24.57 -5.69 -2.67
C ASP A 466 23.68 -6.53 -3.59
N ALA A 467 24.11 -6.76 -4.84
CA ALA A 467 23.41 -7.65 -5.76
C ALA A 467 23.41 -9.09 -5.26
N TRP A 468 24.54 -9.60 -4.76
CA TRP A 468 24.61 -10.92 -4.13
C TRP A 468 23.82 -11.01 -2.83
N ALA A 469 23.77 -9.93 -2.04
CA ALA A 469 22.92 -9.87 -0.86
C ALA A 469 21.43 -10.01 -1.25
N CYS A 470 20.99 -9.39 -2.34
CA CYS A 470 19.64 -9.57 -2.88
C CYS A 470 19.38 -11.02 -3.30
N GLU A 471 20.31 -11.63 -4.04
CA GLU A 471 20.21 -13.04 -4.48
C GLU A 471 20.06 -13.99 -3.30
N ARG A 472 20.90 -13.85 -2.27
CA ARG A 472 20.83 -14.67 -1.04
C ARG A 472 19.57 -14.41 -0.23
N MET A 473 19.26 -13.15 0.03
CA MET A 473 18.14 -12.75 0.91
C MET A 473 16.80 -13.27 0.40
N PHE A 474 16.60 -13.16 -0.91
CA PHE A 474 15.36 -13.55 -1.58
C PHE A 474 15.51 -14.86 -2.34
N ASN A 475 16.46 -15.73 -1.97
CA ASN A 475 16.63 -17.07 -2.54
C ASN A 475 16.37 -17.12 -4.06
N LEU A 476 17.01 -16.20 -4.79
CA LEU A 476 16.83 -16.06 -6.23
C LEU A 476 17.65 -17.15 -6.96
N PRO A 477 17.32 -17.48 -8.22
CA PRO A 477 18.13 -18.38 -9.02
C PRO A 477 19.59 -17.93 -9.11
N ALA A 478 20.51 -18.89 -9.14
CA ALA A 478 21.94 -18.61 -9.26
C ALA A 478 22.23 -17.74 -10.49
N GLY A 479 22.99 -16.66 -10.30
CA GLY A 479 23.31 -15.71 -11.36
C GLY A 479 22.39 -14.49 -11.43
N SER A 480 21.30 -14.47 -10.64
CA SER A 480 20.40 -13.31 -10.57
C SER A 480 21.11 -12.02 -10.17
N ALA A 481 22.18 -12.07 -9.38
CA ALA A 481 22.98 -10.91 -9.03
C ALA A 481 23.64 -10.24 -10.25
N ALA A 482 24.05 -11.02 -11.25
CA ALA A 482 24.58 -10.47 -12.50
C ALA A 482 23.48 -9.74 -13.27
N ASP A 483 22.28 -10.35 -13.35
CA ASP A 483 21.12 -9.73 -13.99
C ASP A 483 20.75 -8.42 -13.30
N ILE A 484 20.61 -8.43 -11.96
CA ILE A 484 20.32 -7.25 -11.12
C ILE A 484 21.34 -6.13 -11.37
N SER A 485 22.63 -6.47 -11.44
CA SER A 485 23.70 -5.48 -11.68
C SER A 485 23.63 -4.85 -13.08
N SER A 486 23.14 -5.62 -14.06
CA SER A 486 23.02 -5.19 -15.45
C SER A 486 21.74 -4.39 -15.76
N LEU A 487 20.76 -4.38 -14.85
CA LEU A 487 19.49 -3.69 -15.03
C LEU A 487 19.67 -2.21 -15.43
N THR A 488 18.74 -1.72 -16.23
CA THR A 488 18.68 -0.32 -16.67
C THR A 488 17.66 0.46 -15.86
N LYS A 489 17.79 1.80 -15.82
CA LYS A 489 16.85 2.67 -15.10
C LYS A 489 15.42 2.41 -15.56
N GLY A 490 14.51 2.24 -14.61
CA GLY A 490 13.10 1.93 -14.88
C GLY A 490 12.80 0.45 -15.12
N THR A 491 13.78 -0.44 -14.91
CA THR A 491 13.58 -1.89 -14.89
C THR A 491 13.87 -2.46 -13.51
N CYS A 492 13.20 -3.53 -13.15
CA CYS A 492 13.45 -4.26 -11.91
C CYS A 492 13.23 -5.77 -12.12
N MET A 493 14.02 -6.59 -11.41
CA MET A 493 13.68 -8.00 -11.24
C MET A 493 12.55 -8.09 -10.22
N MET A 494 11.41 -8.63 -10.64
CA MET A 494 10.21 -8.79 -9.83
C MET A 494 10.06 -10.26 -9.41
N ARG A 495 9.96 -10.50 -8.11
CA ARG A 495 9.61 -11.80 -7.52
C ARG A 495 8.24 -11.72 -6.87
N ILE A 496 7.36 -12.66 -7.18
CA ILE A 496 6.00 -12.76 -6.63
C ILE A 496 5.81 -14.14 -6.00
N GLY A 497 5.74 -14.18 -4.66
CA GLY A 497 5.57 -15.41 -3.90
C GLY A 497 6.75 -16.36 -4.09
N SER A 498 6.45 -17.60 -4.46
CA SER A 498 7.43 -18.65 -4.78
C SER A 498 7.64 -18.85 -6.28
N LYS A 499 7.03 -18.01 -7.14
CA LYS A 499 7.21 -18.10 -8.59
C LYS A 499 8.61 -17.65 -9.00
N ASP A 500 9.05 -18.11 -10.17
CA ASP A 500 10.31 -17.68 -10.76
C ASP A 500 10.30 -16.15 -10.98
N PRO A 501 11.40 -15.46 -10.63
CA PRO A 501 11.50 -14.04 -10.85
C PRO A 501 11.64 -13.73 -12.35
N PHE A 502 11.20 -12.55 -12.74
CA PHE A 502 11.27 -12.07 -14.13
C PHE A 502 11.64 -10.59 -14.16
N ILE A 503 12.12 -10.10 -15.31
CA ILE A 503 12.55 -8.70 -15.45
C ILE A 503 11.35 -7.86 -15.92
N ALA A 504 10.91 -6.96 -15.06
CA ALA A 504 9.83 -6.04 -15.34
C ALA A 504 10.36 -4.69 -15.85
N ILE A 505 9.83 -4.23 -16.98
CA ILE A 505 10.01 -2.87 -17.49
C ILE A 505 8.83 -2.04 -17.00
N HIS A 506 9.09 -1.04 -16.15
CA HIS A 506 8.05 -0.18 -15.62
C HIS A 506 7.52 0.76 -16.72
N VAL A 507 6.22 0.66 -17.01
CA VAL A 507 5.55 1.51 -18.01
C VAL A 507 4.67 2.53 -17.31
N ARG A 508 4.77 3.79 -17.78
CA ARG A 508 4.03 4.93 -17.27
C ARG A 508 3.31 5.67 -18.39
N SER A 509 2.10 6.11 -18.12
CA SER A 509 1.39 7.08 -18.95
C SER A 509 2.08 8.46 -18.91
N ALA A 510 1.78 9.33 -19.87
CA ALA A 510 2.30 10.70 -19.88
C ALA A 510 1.95 11.47 -18.59
N LEU A 511 0.74 11.26 -18.06
CA LEU A 511 0.31 11.86 -16.78
C LEU A 511 1.13 11.32 -15.61
N GLU A 512 1.36 10.01 -15.54
CA GLU A 512 2.17 9.42 -14.47
C GLU A 512 3.62 9.90 -14.51
N ILE A 513 4.20 10.08 -15.69
CA ILE A 513 5.53 10.67 -15.83
C ILE A 513 5.55 12.08 -15.23
N GLU A 514 4.55 12.92 -15.55
CA GLU A 514 4.44 14.28 -15.02
C GLU A 514 4.25 14.31 -13.49
N LEU A 515 3.46 13.39 -12.95
CA LEU A 515 3.16 13.29 -11.52
C LEU A 515 4.30 12.69 -10.69
N THR A 516 5.24 12.00 -11.34
CA THR A 516 6.34 11.30 -10.67
C THR A 516 7.72 11.87 -10.99
N ASP A 517 7.79 13.01 -11.67
CA ASP A 517 9.06 13.70 -11.97
C ASP A 517 9.58 14.43 -10.73
N THR A 518 10.69 13.93 -10.19
CA THR A 518 11.38 14.45 -9.00
C THR A 518 12.71 15.12 -9.30
N ASP A 519 13.15 15.12 -10.56
CA ASP A 519 14.51 15.53 -10.93
C ASP A 519 14.57 17.01 -11.38
N LYS A 520 13.61 17.86 -10.96
CA LYS A 520 13.51 19.25 -11.43
C LYS A 520 14.76 20.07 -11.09
N ALA A 521 15.31 19.90 -9.88
CA ALA A 521 16.52 20.59 -9.45
C ALA A 521 17.74 20.24 -10.33
N MET A 522 17.87 18.97 -10.73
CA MET A 522 18.97 18.50 -11.60
C MET A 522 18.82 18.95 -13.06
N LYS A 523 17.60 19.32 -13.49
CA LYS A 523 17.31 19.90 -14.80
C LYS A 523 17.39 21.44 -14.80
N SER A 524 17.81 22.05 -13.69
CA SER A 524 17.99 23.50 -13.61
C SER A 524 19.12 23.96 -14.54
N THR A 525 18.96 25.13 -15.13
CA THR A 525 19.96 25.72 -16.01
C THR A 525 21.04 26.38 -15.16
N ALA A 526 22.32 26.12 -15.46
CA ALA A 526 23.42 26.76 -14.75
C ALA A 526 23.37 28.29 -14.95
N THR A 527 23.22 29.05 -13.87
CA THR A 527 23.11 30.52 -13.88
C THR A 527 24.40 31.23 -13.48
N LEU A 528 25.41 30.51 -12.97
CA LEU A 528 26.64 31.09 -12.41
C LEU A 528 27.56 31.75 -13.44
N ASN A 529 27.41 31.47 -14.75
CA ASN A 529 28.26 32.07 -15.79
C ASN A 529 27.64 33.32 -16.47
N ASN A 530 26.45 33.77 -16.06
CA ASN A 530 25.77 34.90 -16.71
C ASN A 530 25.93 36.25 -16.00
N VAL A 531 26.73 36.33 -14.93
CA VAL A 531 26.93 37.58 -14.17
C VAL A 531 28.18 38.37 -14.64
N GLU A 532 29.14 37.76 -15.32
CA GLU A 532 30.34 38.47 -15.81
C GLU A 532 30.22 39.07 -17.22
N ALA A 533 29.18 38.71 -18.00
CA ALA A 533 29.00 39.24 -19.36
C ALA A 533 28.24 40.58 -19.42
N GLY A 534 27.60 41.01 -18.32
CA GLY A 534 26.86 42.27 -18.25
C GLY A 534 27.70 43.48 -17.82
N ALA A 535 28.84 43.26 -17.15
CA ALA A 535 29.65 44.33 -16.58
C ALA A 535 30.74 44.88 -17.52
N GLN A 536 30.93 44.30 -18.71
CA GLN A 536 31.89 44.78 -19.73
C GLN A 536 31.22 45.49 -20.92
N GLY A 537 29.89 45.58 -20.95
CA GLY A 537 29.13 46.26 -22.01
C GLY A 537 28.74 47.72 -21.74
N GLU A 538 28.92 48.21 -20.51
CA GLU A 538 28.67 49.63 -20.14
C GLU A 538 29.96 50.47 -20.02
N ALA A 539 31.11 49.91 -20.40
CA ALA A 539 32.40 50.60 -20.43
C ALA A 539 33.07 50.53 -21.83
N ALA A 540 32.27 50.63 -22.90
CA ALA A 540 32.74 50.81 -24.28
C ALA A 540 31.99 51.94 -24.97
#